data_AF-A0AAD6GL69-F1
#
_entry.id   AF-A0AAD6GL69-F1
#
_cell.length_a   1.000
_cell.length_b   1.000
_cell.length_c   1.000
_cell.angle_alpha   90.00
_cell.angle_beta   90.00
_cell.angle_gamma   90.00
#
_symmetry.space_group_name_H-M   'P 1'
#
loop_
_entity.id
_entity.type
_entity.pdbx_description
1 polymer ?
#
loop_
_entity_poly.entity_id
_entity_poly.type
_entity_poly.pdbx_seq_one_letter_code
_entity_poly.pdbx_strand_id
1 'polypeptide(L)'
;MIDFKYYSSQINGANPSSTSKSAYTPTNTVLMSCPTEDSSAWEAKASPLPPAADESLCTCVYDASACVADSSLSSAKLGKLLGIVCGYTECSGLASNGTTGDYGAYSMCGVKDQLAFALNKYYSEQGESATACSFDGSASTKATTSATGTCSSQMKEAGTAGTGTVTTEATATADSSSSTSTSSSSSAGTPTIIHQSAAFGSLQVGAYLAIALLTGMGMIIL
;
A
#
# COMPACT_ATOMS: atom_id res chain seq x y z
N MET A 1 31.63 -23.35 -14.38
CA MET A 1 32.42 -22.93 -13.19
C MET A 1 33.58 -22.01 -13.58
N ILE A 2 33.34 -21.01 -14.44
CA ILE A 2 34.39 -20.08 -14.88
C ILE A 2 34.43 -18.83 -13.99
N ASP A 3 33.26 -18.29 -13.64
CA ASP A 3 33.13 -17.12 -12.76
C ASP A 3 33.70 -17.37 -11.36
N PHE A 4 33.50 -18.56 -10.80
CA PHE A 4 34.07 -18.93 -9.50
C PHE A 4 35.60 -18.81 -9.48
N LYS A 5 36.27 -19.21 -10.57
CA LYS A 5 37.73 -19.12 -10.68
C LYS A 5 38.21 -17.67 -10.70
N TYR A 6 37.55 -16.82 -11.48
CA TYR A 6 37.90 -15.39 -11.55
C TYR A 6 37.57 -14.66 -10.25
N TYR A 7 36.40 -14.91 -9.67
CA TYR A 7 36.01 -14.37 -8.37
C TYR A 7 36.99 -14.78 -7.27
N SER A 8 37.31 -16.08 -7.18
CA SER A 8 38.27 -16.61 -6.20
C SER A 8 39.65 -15.97 -6.36
N SER A 9 40.11 -15.79 -7.60
CA SER A 9 41.40 -15.12 -7.86
C SER A 9 41.39 -13.65 -7.45
N GLN A 10 40.31 -12.91 -7.72
CA GLN A 10 40.22 -11.48 -7.42
C GLN A 10 40.04 -11.23 -5.92
N ILE A 11 39.20 -12.02 -5.24
CA ILE A 11 38.97 -11.85 -3.79
C ILE A 11 40.21 -12.21 -2.98
N ASN A 12 40.98 -13.22 -3.41
CA ASN A 12 42.23 -13.59 -2.74
C ASN A 12 43.33 -12.54 -2.91
N GLY A 13 43.23 -11.68 -3.94
CA GLY A 13 44.12 -10.54 -4.16
C GLY A 13 43.63 -9.24 -3.52
N ALA A 14 42.41 -9.19 -2.98
CA ALA A 14 41.84 -7.98 -2.41
C ALA A 14 42.44 -7.72 -1.01
N ASN A 15 43.19 -6.62 -0.87
CA ASN A 15 43.77 -6.17 0.40
C ASN A 15 43.45 -4.68 0.66
N PRO A 16 42.20 -4.34 1.03
CA PRO A 16 41.81 -2.97 1.31
C PRO A 16 42.45 -2.47 2.61
N SER A 17 42.82 -1.19 2.66
CA SER A 17 43.17 -0.52 3.91
C SER A 17 41.91 -0.24 4.74
N SER A 18 41.95 -0.53 6.04
CA SER A 18 40.83 -0.28 6.96
C SER A 18 41.16 0.79 7.99
N THR A 19 40.11 1.39 8.57
CA THR A 19 40.22 2.26 9.75
C THR A 19 39.61 1.51 10.93
N SER A 20 40.30 1.49 12.07
CA SER A 20 39.72 0.88 13.27
C SER A 20 38.50 1.69 13.73
N LYS A 21 37.49 1.00 14.27
CA LYS A 21 36.27 1.67 14.76
C LYS A 21 36.58 2.77 15.79
N SER A 22 37.61 2.58 16.62
CA SER A 22 38.05 3.57 17.61
C SER A 22 38.76 4.78 17.02
N ALA A 23 39.36 4.66 15.83
CA ALA A 23 40.01 5.75 15.11
C ALA A 23 39.08 6.44 14.09
N TYR A 24 37.90 5.88 13.84
CA TYR A 24 36.93 6.45 12.91
C TYR A 24 36.15 7.59 13.57
N THR A 25 36.38 8.82 13.09
CA THR A 25 35.63 10.02 13.49
C THR A 25 34.76 10.48 12.32
N PRO A 26 33.42 10.35 12.39
CA PRO A 26 32.55 10.78 11.31
C PRO A 26 32.59 12.31 11.15
N THR A 27 32.87 12.79 9.94
CA THR A 27 32.93 14.22 9.61
C THR A 27 31.60 14.74 9.03
N ASN A 28 30.80 13.88 8.40
CA ASN A 28 29.45 14.19 7.95
C ASN A 28 28.45 13.89 9.07
N THR A 29 28.28 14.84 9.98
CA THR A 29 27.31 14.77 11.09
C THR A 29 25.97 15.43 10.76
N VAL A 30 25.88 16.11 9.61
CA VAL A 30 24.66 16.74 9.14
C VAL A 30 23.79 15.72 8.42
N LEU A 31 22.50 15.72 8.69
CA LEU A 31 21.54 14.94 7.93
C LEU A 31 21.51 15.44 6.49
N MET A 32 21.77 14.54 5.55
CA MET A 32 21.63 14.85 4.12
C MET A 32 20.15 15.08 3.81
N SER A 33 19.85 16.17 3.10
CA SER A 33 18.52 16.39 2.55
C SER A 33 18.21 15.33 1.49
N CYS A 34 16.97 14.87 1.45
CA CYS A 34 16.49 14.01 0.37
C CYS A 34 16.59 14.75 -0.98
N PRO A 35 16.79 14.03 -2.11
CA PRO A 35 16.72 14.63 -3.43
C PRO A 35 15.42 15.42 -3.63
N THR A 36 15.51 16.56 -4.30
CA THR A 36 14.33 17.33 -4.71
C THR A 36 13.49 16.54 -5.70
N GLU A 37 12.17 16.58 -5.55
CA GLU A 37 11.28 15.88 -6.47
C GLU A 37 11.29 16.55 -7.86
N ASP A 38 11.35 15.75 -8.92
CA ASP A 38 11.27 16.14 -10.32
C ASP A 38 10.45 15.10 -11.08
N SER A 39 9.40 15.54 -11.81
CA SER A 39 8.46 14.66 -12.50
C SER A 39 9.05 13.87 -13.69
N SER A 40 10.32 14.07 -14.01
CA SER A 40 11.02 13.36 -15.09
C SER A 40 12.17 12.49 -14.60
N ALA A 41 12.71 12.76 -13.41
CA ALA A 41 13.91 12.11 -12.89
C ALA A 41 13.74 11.47 -11.50
N TRP A 42 12.96 12.06 -10.61
CA TRP A 42 12.82 11.58 -9.22
C TRP A 42 11.49 11.99 -8.59
N GLU A 43 10.53 11.08 -8.58
CA GLU A 43 9.20 11.35 -8.04
C GLU A 43 9.00 10.91 -6.59
N ALA A 44 10.00 10.30 -5.94
CA ALA A 44 9.80 9.78 -4.59
C ALA A 44 9.69 10.90 -3.56
N LYS A 45 8.48 11.10 -3.03
CA LYS A 45 8.20 12.01 -1.93
C LYS A 45 8.99 11.59 -0.70
N ALA A 46 9.78 12.51 -0.15
CA ALA A 46 10.61 12.22 1.02
C ALA A 46 9.79 12.00 2.31
N SER A 47 8.65 12.68 2.43
CA SER A 47 7.79 12.66 3.61
C SER A 47 6.37 13.09 3.24
N PRO A 48 5.31 12.49 3.85
CA PRO A 48 5.40 11.41 4.82
C PRO A 48 5.81 10.07 4.19
N LEU A 49 6.38 9.18 4.99
CA LEU A 49 6.59 7.78 4.59
C LEU A 49 5.29 6.98 4.78
N PRO A 50 5.13 5.83 4.08
CA PRO A 50 4.01 4.94 4.34
C PRO A 50 3.92 4.55 5.83
N PRO A 51 2.70 4.31 6.34
CA PRO A 51 2.51 3.74 7.67
C PRO A 51 3.31 2.45 7.86
N ALA A 52 3.78 2.21 9.07
CA ALA A 52 4.41 0.95 9.42
C ALA A 52 3.41 -0.21 9.24
N ALA A 53 3.89 -1.36 8.74
CA ALA A 53 3.04 -2.52 8.57
C ALA A 53 2.53 -3.04 9.93
N ASP A 54 1.21 -3.18 10.05
CA ASP A 54 0.54 -3.70 11.24
C ASP A 54 -0.42 -4.83 10.84
N GLU A 55 0.06 -6.07 10.97
CA GLU A 55 -0.72 -7.27 10.64
C GLU A 55 -1.96 -7.44 11.53
N SER A 56 -1.90 -6.94 12.77
CA SER A 56 -3.02 -7.05 13.72
C SER A 56 -4.17 -6.14 13.31
N LEU A 57 -3.89 -4.92 12.87
CA LEU A 57 -4.87 -4.00 12.31
C LEU A 57 -5.47 -4.54 11.00
N CYS A 58 -4.64 -5.10 10.12
CA CYS A 58 -5.10 -5.68 8.85
C CYS A 58 -6.02 -6.90 9.07
N THR A 59 -5.66 -7.77 10.00
CA THR A 59 -6.52 -8.90 10.39
C THR A 59 -7.84 -8.41 10.97
N CYS A 60 -7.78 -7.38 11.81
CA CYS A 60 -8.96 -6.80 12.43
C CYS A 60 -9.94 -6.18 11.45
N VAL A 61 -9.45 -5.41 10.47
CA VAL A 61 -10.33 -4.84 9.45
C VAL A 61 -10.96 -5.94 8.59
N TYR A 62 -10.20 -7.00 8.28
CA TYR A 62 -10.73 -8.16 7.58
C TYR A 62 -11.81 -8.87 8.41
N ASP A 63 -11.59 -9.10 9.70
CA ASP A 63 -12.51 -9.81 10.58
C ASP A 63 -13.78 -9.01 10.91
N ALA A 64 -13.68 -7.70 11.00
CA ALA A 64 -14.82 -6.80 11.16
C ALA A 64 -15.61 -6.60 9.86
N SER A 65 -15.07 -7.00 8.70
CA SER A 65 -15.72 -6.84 7.40
C SER A 65 -16.74 -7.94 7.14
N ALA A 66 -18.01 -7.55 6.94
CA ALA A 66 -19.10 -8.47 6.62
C ALA A 66 -19.02 -8.95 5.17
N CYS A 67 -18.52 -8.11 4.26
CA CYS A 67 -18.36 -8.47 2.86
C CYS A 67 -16.89 -8.73 2.51
N VAL A 68 -16.58 -9.94 2.02
CA VAL A 68 -15.21 -10.34 1.68
C VAL A 68 -15.14 -10.99 0.31
N ALA A 69 -13.98 -10.86 -0.34
CA ALA A 69 -13.72 -11.49 -1.61
C ALA A 69 -13.57 -13.02 -1.46
N ASP A 70 -13.92 -13.76 -2.52
CA ASP A 70 -13.76 -15.20 -2.53
C ASP A 70 -12.27 -15.59 -2.43
N SER A 71 -11.99 -16.59 -1.57
CA SER A 71 -10.62 -17.01 -1.26
C SER A 71 -9.88 -17.68 -2.42
N SER A 72 -10.60 -18.17 -3.43
CA SER A 72 -10.06 -18.81 -4.64
C SER A 72 -9.59 -17.80 -5.70
N LEU A 73 -9.86 -16.51 -5.52
CA LEU A 73 -9.43 -15.48 -6.45
C LEU A 73 -7.91 -15.33 -6.46
N SER A 74 -7.32 -15.37 -7.65
CA SER A 74 -5.92 -15.00 -7.87
C SER A 74 -5.67 -13.53 -7.52
N SER A 75 -4.44 -13.17 -7.16
CA SER A 75 -4.04 -11.79 -6.86
C SER A 75 -4.40 -10.79 -7.96
N ALA A 76 -4.31 -11.18 -9.24
CA ALA A 76 -4.70 -10.34 -10.36
C ALA A 76 -6.22 -10.05 -10.39
N LYS A 77 -7.06 -11.03 -10.03
CA LYS A 77 -8.51 -10.85 -9.92
C LYS A 77 -8.87 -10.00 -8.70
N LEU A 78 -8.18 -10.18 -7.57
CA LEU A 78 -8.35 -9.33 -6.39
C LEU A 78 -8.05 -7.87 -6.70
N GLY A 79 -6.94 -7.59 -7.40
CA GLY A 79 -6.60 -6.22 -7.82
C GLY A 79 -7.63 -5.61 -8.77
N LYS A 80 -8.16 -6.39 -9.73
CA LYS A 80 -9.25 -5.92 -10.61
C LYS A 80 -10.53 -5.63 -9.84
N LEU A 81 -10.92 -6.52 -8.93
CA LEU A 81 -12.11 -6.34 -8.10
C LEU A 81 -11.96 -5.12 -7.18
N LEU A 82 -10.78 -4.91 -6.61
CA LEU A 82 -10.46 -3.70 -5.84
C LEU A 82 -10.66 -2.44 -6.68
N GLY A 83 -10.10 -2.41 -7.90
CA GLY A 83 -10.31 -1.29 -8.82
C GLY A 83 -11.78 -1.03 -9.16
N ILE A 84 -12.58 -2.09 -9.33
CA ILE A 84 -14.03 -1.98 -9.57
C ILE A 84 -14.74 -1.39 -8.35
N VAL A 85 -14.50 -1.92 -7.15
CA VAL A 85 -15.14 -1.44 -5.92
C VAL A 85 -14.77 0.01 -5.65
N CYS A 86 -13.51 0.39 -5.85
CA CYS A 86 -13.05 1.77 -5.70
C CYS A 86 -13.58 2.73 -6.79
N GLY A 87 -14.21 2.22 -7.84
CA GLY A 87 -15.02 3.03 -8.76
C GLY A 87 -16.44 3.28 -8.25
N TYR A 88 -16.92 2.47 -7.30
CA TYR A 88 -18.26 2.59 -6.68
C TYR A 88 -18.24 3.26 -5.30
N THR A 89 -17.10 3.27 -4.61
CA THR A 89 -16.94 3.89 -3.29
C THR A 89 -15.56 4.58 -3.15
N GLU A 90 -15.42 5.40 -2.13
CA GLU A 90 -14.17 6.08 -1.78
C GLU A 90 -13.14 5.12 -1.18
N CYS A 91 -11.97 4.98 -1.83
CA CYS A 91 -10.86 4.14 -1.38
C CYS A 91 -9.63 4.93 -0.92
N SER A 92 -9.82 6.17 -0.47
CA SER A 92 -8.72 7.02 0.04
C SER A 92 -7.98 6.38 1.21
N GLY A 93 -8.65 5.58 2.04
CA GLY A 93 -8.01 4.80 3.11
C GLY A 93 -7.09 3.66 2.66
N LEU A 94 -7.06 3.38 1.35
CA LEU A 94 -6.18 2.39 0.72
C LEU A 94 -5.12 3.04 -0.18
N ALA A 95 -5.10 4.37 -0.27
CA ALA A 95 -4.16 5.10 -1.11
C ALA A 95 -2.71 4.77 -0.73
N SER A 96 -1.87 4.56 -1.74
CA SER A 96 -0.44 4.23 -1.58
C SER A 96 0.39 5.00 -2.61
N ASN A 97 0.35 6.33 -2.56
CA ASN A 97 1.00 7.17 -3.57
C ASN A 97 2.36 7.69 -3.10
N GLY A 98 3.44 7.09 -3.59
CA GLY A 98 4.81 7.52 -3.29
C GLY A 98 5.25 8.82 -3.95
N THR A 99 4.46 9.36 -4.88
CA THR A 99 4.74 10.63 -5.55
C THR A 99 4.16 11.82 -4.80
N THR A 100 2.96 11.66 -4.23
CA THR A 100 2.31 12.70 -3.43
C THR A 100 2.56 12.54 -1.93
N GLY A 101 2.92 11.33 -1.48
CA GLY A 101 3.00 10.98 -0.06
C GLY A 101 1.62 10.67 0.55
N ASP A 102 0.61 10.41 -0.28
CA ASP A 102 -0.73 10.09 0.21
C ASP A 102 -0.81 8.60 0.55
N TYR A 103 -0.90 8.32 1.84
CA TYR A 103 -1.04 6.98 2.38
C TYR A 103 -2.26 6.88 3.29
N GLY A 104 -3.17 5.96 2.96
CA GLY A 104 -4.29 5.63 3.83
C GLY A 104 -3.87 4.74 5.00
N ALA A 105 -4.70 4.68 6.04
CA ALA A 105 -4.47 3.89 7.25
C ALA A 105 -4.35 2.38 7.00
N TYR A 106 -4.89 1.88 5.89
CA TYR A 106 -4.84 0.46 5.51
C TYR A 106 -3.97 0.21 4.27
N SER A 107 -3.21 1.22 3.83
CA SER A 107 -2.33 1.15 2.66
C SER A 107 -1.24 0.08 2.78
N MET A 108 -0.87 -0.25 4.02
CA MET A 108 0.11 -1.26 4.39
C MET A 108 -0.43 -2.70 4.40
N CYS A 109 -1.75 -2.87 4.34
CA CYS A 109 -2.38 -4.19 4.40
C CYS A 109 -2.26 -4.97 3.09
N GLY A 110 -2.40 -6.30 3.18
CA GLY A 110 -2.46 -7.15 2.00
C GLY A 110 -3.71 -6.85 1.15
N VAL A 111 -3.63 -7.13 -0.16
CA VAL A 111 -4.73 -6.84 -1.10
C VAL A 111 -6.08 -7.48 -0.69
N LYS A 112 -6.06 -8.61 0.02
CA LYS A 112 -7.27 -9.27 0.53
C LYS A 112 -7.95 -8.44 1.62
N ASP A 113 -7.17 -7.88 2.54
CA ASP A 113 -7.69 -7.11 3.67
C ASP A 113 -8.13 -5.71 3.20
N GLN A 114 -7.35 -5.11 2.29
CA GLN A 114 -7.73 -3.87 1.61
C GLN A 114 -9.06 -4.03 0.87
N LEU A 115 -9.22 -5.15 0.16
CA LEU A 115 -10.45 -5.44 -0.55
C LEU A 115 -11.62 -5.71 0.39
N ALA A 116 -11.40 -6.40 1.52
CA ALA A 116 -12.42 -6.56 2.54
C ALA A 116 -12.90 -5.20 3.08
N PHE A 117 -11.98 -4.28 3.37
CA PHE A 117 -12.33 -2.91 3.78
C PHE A 117 -13.18 -2.19 2.72
N ALA A 118 -12.74 -2.18 1.45
CA ALA A 118 -13.46 -1.52 0.36
C ALA A 118 -14.84 -2.14 0.11
N LEU A 119 -14.92 -3.47 0.06
CA LEU A 119 -16.16 -4.22 -0.13
C LEU A 119 -17.14 -3.96 1.01
N ASN A 120 -16.66 -3.99 2.25
CA ASN A 120 -17.49 -3.75 3.42
C ASN A 120 -17.99 -2.30 3.46
N LYS A 121 -17.14 -1.33 3.11
CA LYS A 121 -17.54 0.08 3.00
C LYS A 121 -18.65 0.27 1.97
N TYR A 122 -18.48 -0.27 0.76
CA TYR A 122 -19.53 -0.24 -0.26
C TYR A 122 -20.80 -0.95 0.21
N TYR A 123 -20.67 -2.14 0.83
CA TYR A 123 -21.80 -2.90 1.36
C TYR A 123 -22.61 -2.12 2.40
N SER A 124 -21.94 -1.43 3.33
CA SER A 124 -22.59 -0.55 4.30
C SER A 124 -23.27 0.66 3.64
N GLU A 125 -22.64 1.28 2.63
CA GLU A 125 -23.22 2.40 1.87
C GLU A 125 -24.48 2.00 1.09
N GLN A 126 -24.56 0.74 0.66
CA GLN A 126 -25.75 0.17 0.01
C GLN A 126 -26.81 -0.35 1.00
N GLY A 127 -26.68 -0.04 2.29
CA GLY A 127 -27.62 -0.44 3.33
C GLY A 127 -27.62 -1.95 3.57
N GLU A 128 -26.47 -2.61 3.38
CA GLU A 128 -26.27 -4.04 3.69
C GLU A 128 -27.19 -4.98 2.89
N SER A 129 -27.56 -4.57 1.67
CA SER A 129 -28.32 -5.42 0.76
C SER A 129 -27.52 -6.67 0.37
N ALA A 130 -28.12 -7.85 0.45
CA ALA A 130 -27.47 -9.12 0.09
C ALA A 130 -26.89 -9.12 -1.34
N THR A 131 -27.45 -8.31 -2.25
CA THR A 131 -26.95 -8.16 -3.63
C THR A 131 -25.71 -7.28 -3.74
N ALA A 132 -25.47 -6.38 -2.78
CA ALA A 132 -24.35 -5.44 -2.80
C ALA A 132 -23.00 -6.12 -2.54
N CYS A 133 -22.98 -7.32 -1.96
CA CYS A 133 -21.75 -8.08 -1.71
C CYS A 133 -21.45 -9.17 -2.78
N SER A 134 -22.27 -9.32 -3.82
CA SER A 134 -22.12 -10.46 -4.74
C SER A 134 -20.95 -10.30 -5.73
N PHE A 135 -20.83 -9.13 -6.38
CA PHE A 135 -19.81 -8.85 -7.41
C PHE A 135 -19.63 -10.01 -8.42
N ASP A 136 -20.74 -10.43 -9.03
CA ASP A 136 -20.80 -11.57 -9.96
C ASP A 136 -20.28 -12.90 -9.36
N GLY A 137 -20.47 -13.09 -8.05
CA GLY A 137 -19.98 -14.25 -7.29
C GLY A 137 -18.52 -14.15 -6.86
N SER A 138 -17.87 -13.00 -7.05
CA SER A 138 -16.48 -12.78 -6.64
C SER A 138 -16.34 -12.35 -5.17
N ALA A 139 -17.46 -12.04 -4.51
CA ALA A 139 -17.50 -11.73 -3.09
C ALA A 139 -18.73 -12.35 -2.43
N SER A 140 -18.65 -12.52 -1.11
CA SER A 140 -19.71 -13.11 -0.30
C SER A 140 -19.70 -12.55 1.11
N THR A 141 -20.86 -12.64 1.77
CA THR A 141 -20.98 -12.21 3.17
C THR A 141 -20.44 -13.27 4.12
N LYS A 142 -19.74 -12.85 5.17
CA LYS A 142 -19.31 -13.69 6.29
C LYS A 142 -19.81 -13.14 7.62
N ALA A 143 -19.72 -13.96 8.67
CA ALA A 143 -19.90 -13.48 10.03
C ALA A 143 -18.74 -12.55 10.42
N THR A 144 -19.08 -11.44 11.08
CA THR A 144 -18.11 -10.45 11.55
C THR A 144 -17.67 -10.73 12.98
N THR A 145 -16.42 -10.44 13.28
CA THR A 145 -15.91 -10.37 14.64
C THR A 145 -15.69 -8.90 15.01
N SER A 146 -16.32 -8.46 16.09
CA SER A 146 -16.14 -7.09 16.57
C SER A 146 -14.71 -6.87 17.06
N ALA A 147 -14.10 -5.79 16.56
CA ALA A 147 -12.81 -5.32 17.05
C ALA A 147 -12.85 -4.98 18.55
N THR A 148 -11.87 -5.47 19.31
CA THR A 148 -11.71 -5.19 20.74
C THR A 148 -10.29 -4.72 21.06
N GLY A 149 -10.09 -4.15 22.26
CA GLY A 149 -8.76 -3.72 22.71
C GLY A 149 -8.08 -2.73 21.75
N THR A 150 -6.78 -2.92 21.53
CA THR A 150 -5.93 -2.10 20.66
C THR A 150 -6.50 -1.94 19.26
N CYS A 151 -7.01 -3.03 18.69
CA CYS A 151 -7.54 -3.04 17.34
C CYS A 151 -8.82 -2.18 17.21
N SER A 152 -9.67 -2.13 18.25
CA SER A 152 -10.80 -1.19 18.27
C SER A 152 -10.31 0.27 18.30
N SER A 153 -9.25 0.57 19.05
CA SER A 153 -8.67 1.91 19.10
C SER A 153 -8.04 2.30 17.76
N GLN A 154 -7.24 1.43 17.15
CA GLN A 154 -6.59 1.67 15.87
C GLN A 154 -7.62 1.85 14.73
N MET A 155 -8.68 1.03 14.69
CA MET A 155 -9.76 1.21 13.71
C MET A 155 -10.52 2.52 13.91
N LYS A 156 -10.65 3.02 15.16
CA LYS A 156 -11.24 4.34 15.42
C LYS A 156 -10.33 5.47 14.97
N GLU A 157 -9.02 5.34 15.19
CA GLU A 157 -8.01 6.30 14.70
C GLU A 157 -7.97 6.37 13.18
N ALA A 158 -8.01 5.22 12.50
CA ALA A 158 -8.12 5.14 11.05
C ALA A 158 -9.42 5.79 10.52
N GLY A 159 -10.50 5.70 11.29
CA GLY A 159 -11.81 6.24 10.97
C GLY A 159 -12.52 5.46 9.85
N THR A 160 -13.78 5.79 9.58
CA THR A 160 -14.62 5.07 8.61
C THR A 160 -14.10 5.17 7.17
N ALA A 161 -13.44 6.28 6.82
CA ALA A 161 -12.80 6.46 5.51
C ALA A 161 -11.41 5.80 5.44
N GLY A 162 -10.84 5.36 6.57
CA GLY A 162 -9.49 4.83 6.66
C GLY A 162 -8.41 5.88 6.38
N THR A 163 -8.70 7.17 6.46
CA THR A 163 -7.75 8.25 6.14
C THR A 163 -7.07 8.84 7.38
N GLY A 164 -7.42 8.38 8.58
CA GLY A 164 -6.81 8.83 9.81
C GLY A 164 -5.42 8.25 10.03
N THR A 165 -4.65 8.89 10.91
CA THR A 165 -3.33 8.41 11.30
C THR A 165 -3.46 7.48 12.50
N VAL A 166 -3.04 6.23 12.33
CA VAL A 166 -2.94 5.27 13.44
C VAL A 166 -1.64 5.54 14.18
N THR A 167 -1.77 5.89 15.46
CA THR A 167 -0.63 6.19 16.36
C THR A 167 -0.56 5.22 17.52
N THR A 168 -1.65 4.52 17.81
CA THR A 168 -1.64 3.41 18.75
C THR A 168 -0.78 2.30 18.18
N GLU A 169 0.39 2.10 18.76
CA GLU A 169 1.30 1.01 18.42
C GLU A 169 0.62 -0.31 18.83
N ALA A 170 0.52 -1.25 17.91
CA ALA A 170 0.30 -2.63 18.32
C ALA A 170 1.50 -3.00 19.21
N THR A 171 1.24 -3.32 20.50
CA THR A 171 2.23 -4.04 21.29
C THR A 171 2.58 -5.27 20.48
N ALA A 172 3.74 -5.25 19.83
CA ALA A 172 4.24 -6.43 19.16
C ALA A 172 4.21 -7.53 20.23
N THR A 173 3.32 -8.50 20.06
CA THR A 173 3.47 -9.78 20.74
C THR A 173 4.58 -10.48 19.97
N ALA A 174 5.79 -9.92 20.07
CA ALA A 174 7.01 -10.65 19.87
C ALA A 174 7.03 -11.64 21.03
N ASP A 175 6.78 -12.90 20.72
CA ASP A 175 7.14 -14.03 21.55
C ASP A 175 8.64 -13.89 21.85
N SER A 176 8.95 -13.17 22.93
CA SER A 176 10.29 -12.84 23.37
C SER A 176 10.59 -13.77 24.52
N SER A 177 11.03 -14.98 24.16
CA SER A 177 12.11 -15.58 24.93
C SER A 177 13.26 -14.58 24.95
N SER A 178 13.52 -14.06 26.13
CA SER A 178 14.55 -13.07 26.42
C SER A 178 15.91 -13.52 25.90
N SER A 179 16.49 -12.70 25.03
CA SER A 179 17.93 -12.63 24.82
C SER A 179 18.29 -11.22 24.40
N THR A 180 18.89 -10.50 25.34
CA THR A 180 19.47 -9.17 25.20
C THR A 180 20.42 -9.14 24.01
N SER A 181 20.13 -8.30 23.02
CA SER A 181 21.11 -7.86 22.02
C SER A 181 20.68 -6.52 21.43
N THR A 182 21.42 -5.48 21.78
CA THR A 182 21.48 -4.20 21.06
C THR A 182 21.85 -4.45 19.60
N SER A 183 20.96 -4.11 18.67
CA SER A 183 21.30 -4.00 17.25
C SER A 183 20.34 -3.06 16.52
N SER A 184 20.90 -1.94 16.07
CA SER A 184 20.40 -1.05 15.03
C SER A 184 20.06 -1.84 13.75
N SER A 185 18.83 -1.74 13.27
CA SER A 185 18.35 -2.42 12.07
C SER A 185 18.18 -1.43 10.91
N SER A 186 19.06 -1.57 9.92
CA SER A 186 18.85 -1.15 8.54
C SER A 186 18.04 -2.24 7.83
N SER A 187 16.79 -1.98 7.49
CA SER A 187 15.93 -2.92 6.77
C SER A 187 15.90 -2.57 5.28
N ALA A 188 16.51 -3.45 4.47
CA ALA A 188 16.38 -3.44 3.02
C ALA A 188 15.00 -4.00 2.64
N GLY A 189 14.13 -3.15 2.08
CA GLY A 189 12.81 -3.53 1.58
C GLY A 189 12.89 -4.14 0.17
N THR A 190 12.18 -5.23 -0.03
CA THR A 190 11.94 -5.87 -1.33
C THR A 190 10.89 -5.06 -2.13
N PRO A 191 11.07 -4.83 -3.45
CA PRO A 191 10.15 -4.03 -4.24
C PRO A 191 8.87 -4.81 -4.56
N THR A 192 7.71 -4.26 -4.18
CA THR A 192 6.39 -4.70 -4.67
C THR A 192 5.93 -3.86 -5.86
N ILE A 193 5.23 -4.50 -6.77
CA ILE A 193 4.83 -3.99 -8.09
C ILE A 193 3.83 -2.84 -7.93
N ILE A 194 4.19 -1.68 -8.49
CA ILE A 194 3.41 -0.45 -8.52
C ILE A 194 2.31 -0.60 -9.58
N HIS A 195 1.05 -0.70 -9.17
CA HIS A 195 -0.09 -0.55 -10.09
C HIS A 195 -0.28 0.94 -10.34
N GLN A 196 0.04 1.41 -11.55
CA GLN A 196 -0.24 2.78 -11.96
C GLN A 196 -1.74 2.94 -12.18
N SER A 197 -2.43 3.56 -11.23
CA SER A 197 -3.77 4.10 -11.46
C SER A 197 -3.63 5.39 -12.27
N ALA A 198 -4.08 5.36 -13.52
CA ALA A 198 -4.17 6.55 -14.34
C ALA A 198 -5.22 7.50 -13.75
N ALA A 199 -4.77 8.60 -13.15
CA ALA A 199 -5.65 9.70 -12.76
C ALA A 199 -6.08 10.44 -14.03
N PHE A 200 -7.34 10.26 -14.45
CA PHE A 200 -7.94 11.03 -15.53
C PHE A 200 -8.21 12.44 -15.02
N GLY A 201 -7.30 13.38 -15.30
CA GLY A 201 -7.49 14.80 -15.03
C GLY A 201 -8.71 15.35 -15.76
N SER A 202 -9.44 16.26 -15.12
CA SER A 202 -10.65 16.93 -15.64
C SER A 202 -10.47 17.61 -17.00
N LEU A 203 -9.23 17.90 -17.40
CA LEU A 203 -8.89 18.46 -18.71
C LEU A 203 -9.08 17.45 -19.86
N GLN A 204 -8.89 16.16 -19.59
CA GLN A 204 -8.92 15.11 -20.61
C GLN A 204 -10.35 14.68 -20.96
N VAL A 205 -11.27 14.74 -20.00
CA VAL A 205 -12.71 14.49 -20.21
C VAL A 205 -13.34 15.54 -21.14
N GLY A 206 -12.93 16.81 -21.03
CA GLY A 206 -13.41 17.88 -21.90
C GLY A 206 -12.98 17.70 -23.37
N ALA A 207 -11.74 17.25 -23.60
CA ALA A 207 -11.24 17.01 -24.95
C ALA A 207 -11.95 15.83 -25.64
N TYR A 208 -12.25 14.75 -24.92
CA TYR A 208 -12.98 13.61 -25.47
C TYR A 208 -14.44 13.94 -25.82
N LEU A 209 -15.11 14.78 -25.02
CA LEU A 209 -16.47 15.24 -25.34
C LEU A 209 -16.52 16.15 -26.58
N ALA A 210 -15.52 17.01 -26.78
CA ALA A 210 -15.44 17.85 -27.98
C ALA A 210 -15.22 17.03 -29.27
N ILE A 211 -14.34 16.01 -29.21
CA ILE A 211 -14.07 15.13 -30.36
C ILE A 211 -15.28 14.24 -30.68
N ALA A 212 -16.01 13.77 -29.67
CA ALA A 212 -17.22 12.98 -29.86
C ALA A 212 -18.36 13.78 -30.53
N LEU A 213 -18.50 15.06 -30.19
CA LEU A 213 -19.50 15.93 -30.83
C LEU A 213 -19.13 16.26 -32.28
N LEU A 214 -17.85 16.47 -32.59
CA LEU A 214 -17.38 16.72 -33.96
C LEU A 214 -17.55 15.50 -34.87
N THR A 215 -17.27 14.30 -34.36
CA THR A 215 -17.45 13.06 -35.13
C THR A 215 -18.93 12.68 -35.28
N GLY A 216 -19.77 12.98 -34.28
CA GLY A 216 -21.23 12.78 -34.35
C GLY A 216 -21.91 13.67 -35.41
N MET A 217 -21.46 14.91 -35.59
CA MET A 217 -21.99 15.79 -36.65
C MET A 217 -21.51 15.40 -38.06
N GLY A 218 -20.34 14.75 -38.16
CA GLY A 218 -19.82 14.24 -39.44
C GLY A 218 -20.61 13.05 -40.01
N MET A 219 -21.26 12.24 -39.15
CA MET A 219 -22.10 11.12 -39.59
C MET A 219 -23.52 11.51 -40.01
N ILE A 220 -23.92 12.79 -39.86
CA ILE A 220 -25.24 13.30 -40.27
C ILE A 220 -25.16 14.02 -41.63
N ILE A 221 -23.96 14.32 -42.13
CA ILE A 221 -23.72 15.08 -43.37
C ILE A 221 -23.14 14.19 -44.50
N LEU A 222 -23.13 12.86 -44.35
CA LEU A 222 -22.81 11.92 -45.44
C LEU A 222 -23.97 10.97 -45.73
#